data_AF-A0A4Y1ZKM8-F1
#
_entry.id   AF-A0A4Y1ZKM8-F1
#
_cell.length_a   1.000
_cell.length_b   1.000
_cell.length_c   1.000
_cell.angle_alpha   90.00
_cell.angle_beta   90.00
_cell.angle_gamma   90.00
#
_symmetry.space_group_name_H-M   'P 1'
#
loop_
_entity.id
_entity.type
_entity.pdbx_description
1 polymer ?
#
loop_
_entity_poly.entity_id
_entity_poly.type
_entity_poly.pdbx_seq_one_letter_code
_entity_poly.pdbx_strand_id
1 'polypeptide(L)'
;KPWKRLWPSLADSSQVEQGEANKGEILPLIKCILGCEDATEHTVTEWLSCDTEANQLYADEEINSLVQNKPQDDSDLEETDQPENVLVSHSETANTLEIALRYIEQSNNAPSTDNMFMRRWLNIASTSRIPSLCQTNFFTPKER
;
A
#
# COMPACT_ATOMS: atom_id res chain seq x y z
N LYS A 1 12.99 17.63 -3.32
CA LYS A 1 12.20 16.39 -3.20
C LYS A 1 11.87 15.84 -4.60
N PRO A 2 12.08 14.54 -4.88
CA PRO A 2 11.95 13.94 -6.21
C PRO A 2 10.56 14.10 -6.85
N TRP A 3 9.50 14.21 -6.04
CA TRP A 3 8.13 14.45 -6.52
C TRP A 3 7.96 15.78 -7.28
N LYS A 4 8.77 16.82 -7.00
CA LYS A 4 8.70 18.12 -7.70
C LYS A 4 9.04 18.02 -9.19
N ARG A 5 9.78 16.97 -9.61
CA ARG A 5 10.09 16.73 -11.03
C ARG A 5 8.92 16.12 -11.79
N LEU A 6 8.01 15.45 -11.08
CA LEU A 6 6.84 14.80 -11.68
C LEU A 6 5.69 15.79 -11.91
N TRP A 7 5.63 16.87 -11.14
CA TRP A 7 4.65 17.94 -11.30
C TRP A 7 5.27 19.33 -11.09
N PRO A 8 5.92 19.89 -12.12
CA PRO A 8 6.57 21.21 -12.02
C PRO A 8 5.59 22.35 -11.70
N SER A 9 4.34 22.24 -12.16
CA SER A 9 3.28 23.24 -11.92
C SER A 9 2.87 23.37 -10.45
N LEU A 10 3.21 22.39 -9.61
CA LEU A 10 2.93 22.40 -8.17
C LEU A 10 4.07 23.00 -7.35
N ALA A 11 5.22 23.30 -7.97
CA ALA A 11 6.42 23.72 -7.26
C ALA A 11 6.29 25.09 -6.58
N ASP A 12 5.38 25.94 -7.06
CA ASP A 12 5.13 27.30 -6.58
C ASP A 12 3.84 27.44 -5.73
N SER A 13 3.13 26.35 -5.45
CA SER A 13 1.89 26.41 -4.66
C SER A 13 2.19 26.42 -3.16
N SER A 14 2.86 27.46 -2.66
CA SER A 14 3.03 27.71 -1.22
C SER A 14 1.81 28.38 -0.58
N GLN A 15 0.81 28.77 -1.37
CA GLN A 15 -0.51 29.11 -0.86
C GLN A 15 -1.38 27.86 -0.96
N VAL A 16 -1.55 27.21 0.19
CA VAL A 16 -2.71 26.36 0.41
C VAL A 16 -3.88 27.32 0.57
N GLU A 17 -4.50 27.73 -0.55
CA GLU A 17 -5.89 28.16 -0.47
C GLU A 17 -6.66 26.92 -0.05
N GLN A 18 -6.98 26.87 1.24
CA GLN A 18 -7.95 25.94 1.79
C GLN A 18 -9.30 26.37 1.20
N GLY A 19 -9.56 25.95 -0.03
CA GLY A 19 -10.85 26.12 -0.67
C GLY A 19 -11.88 25.54 0.27
N GLU A 20 -12.82 26.37 0.72
CA GLU A 20 -13.93 25.95 1.57
C GLU A 20 -14.68 24.83 0.83
N ALA A 21 -14.38 23.59 1.19
CA ALA A 21 -15.02 22.43 0.59
C ALA A 21 -16.52 22.58 0.85
N ASN A 22 -17.29 22.70 -0.23
CA ASN A 22 -18.73 22.87 -0.21
C ASN A 22 -19.40 21.59 0.30
N LYS A 23 -19.48 21.45 1.63
CA LYS A 23 -20.08 20.31 2.36
C LYS A 23 -21.41 19.85 1.77
N GLY A 24 -22.21 20.79 1.26
CA GLY A 24 -23.52 20.54 0.64
C GLY A 24 -23.47 19.82 -0.72
N GLU A 25 -22.36 19.86 -1.46
CA GLU A 25 -22.20 19.15 -2.73
C GLU A 25 -21.59 17.75 -2.56
N ILE A 26 -20.83 17.53 -1.49
CA ILE A 26 -20.12 16.27 -1.24
C ILE A 26 -21.06 15.20 -0.67
N LEU A 27 -21.95 15.57 0.25
CA LEU A 27 -22.87 14.62 0.90
C LEU A 27 -23.76 13.86 -0.10
N PRO A 28 -24.38 14.51 -1.11
CA PRO A 28 -25.13 13.80 -2.15
C PRO A 28 -24.30 12.78 -2.92
N LEU A 29 -23.03 13.09 -3.20
CA LEU A 29 -22.13 12.20 -3.94
C LEU A 29 -21.76 10.95 -3.13
N ILE A 30 -21.50 11.12 -1.83
CA ILE A 30 -21.18 10.01 -0.92
C ILE A 30 -22.37 9.05 -0.82
N LYS A 31 -23.60 9.56 -0.74
CA LYS A 31 -24.81 8.73 -0.70
C LYS A 31 -25.07 7.92 -1.96
N CYS A 32 -24.42 8.24 -3.08
CA CYS A 32 -24.48 7.43 -4.29
C CYS A 32 -23.53 6.23 -4.27
N ILE A 33 -22.63 6.14 -3.29
CA ILE A 33 -21.74 4.99 -3.10
C ILE A 33 -22.52 3.89 -2.38
N LEU A 34 -22.53 2.70 -2.95
CA LEU A 34 -23.21 1.53 -2.38
C LEU A 34 -22.64 1.23 -0.99
N GLY A 35 -23.50 1.20 0.04
CA GLY A 35 -23.09 1.01 1.44
C GLY A 35 -22.71 2.30 2.18
N CYS A 36 -23.01 3.47 1.63
CA CYS A 36 -22.85 4.78 2.28
C CYS A 36 -24.16 5.59 2.29
N GLU A 37 -25.30 4.94 2.14
CA GLU A 37 -26.62 5.59 2.06
C GLU A 37 -26.96 6.37 3.35
N ASP A 38 -26.42 5.93 4.49
CA ASP A 38 -26.59 6.49 5.83
C ASP A 38 -25.58 7.59 6.17
N ALA A 39 -24.69 7.96 5.24
CA ALA A 39 -23.73 9.04 5.45
C ALA A 39 -24.44 10.33 5.89
N THR A 40 -23.90 10.95 6.94
CA THR A 40 -24.46 12.17 7.54
C THR A 40 -23.55 13.37 7.27
N GLU A 41 -24.10 14.56 7.42
CA GLU A 41 -23.30 15.80 7.37
C GLU A 41 -22.17 15.76 8.41
N HIS A 42 -22.43 15.20 9.61
CA HIS A 42 -21.41 15.01 10.64
C HIS A 42 -20.22 14.19 10.12
N THR A 43 -20.48 13.07 9.45
CA THR A 43 -19.44 12.21 8.86
C THR A 43 -18.60 12.98 7.84
N VAL A 44 -19.26 13.77 6.99
CA VAL A 44 -18.56 14.59 5.98
C VAL A 44 -17.75 15.70 6.64
N THR A 45 -18.28 16.33 7.68
CA THR A 45 -17.55 17.37 8.42
C THR A 45 -16.35 16.81 9.16
N GLU A 46 -16.49 15.65 9.80
CA GLU A 46 -15.41 14.96 10.49
C GLU A 46 -14.26 14.70 9.52
N TRP A 47 -14.56 14.10 8.35
CA TRP A 47 -13.57 13.82 7.31
C TRP A 47 -12.88 15.08 6.76
N LEU A 48 -13.65 16.13 6.48
CA LEU A 48 -13.09 17.40 5.98
C LEU A 48 -12.29 18.15 7.04
N SER A 49 -12.52 17.86 8.32
CA SER A 49 -11.83 18.49 9.45
C SER A 49 -10.62 17.71 9.95
N CYS A 50 -10.42 16.46 9.50
CA CYS A 50 -9.29 15.61 9.91
C CYS A 50 -7.93 16.29 9.68
N ASP A 51 -7.81 17.08 8.62
CA ASP A 51 -6.55 17.75 8.25
C ASP A 51 -6.34 19.10 8.98
N THR A 52 -7.33 19.61 9.71
CA THR A 52 -7.19 20.90 10.42
C THR A 52 -6.60 20.78 11.81
N GLU A 53 -6.79 19.66 12.51
CA GLU A 53 -6.34 19.49 13.90
C GLU A 53 -5.10 18.57 14.03
N ALA A 54 -4.91 17.61 13.13
CA ALA A 54 -3.87 16.58 13.25
C ALA A 54 -2.69 16.76 12.28
N ASN A 55 -2.77 17.70 11.34
CA ASN A 55 -1.76 17.85 10.29
C ASN A 55 -0.61 18.75 10.76
N GLN A 56 0.00 18.37 11.89
CA GLN A 56 1.25 18.97 12.33
C GLN A 56 2.31 18.58 11.29
N LEU A 57 2.72 19.56 10.47
CA LEU A 57 3.77 19.37 9.47
C LEU A 57 5.09 19.15 10.21
N TYR A 58 5.44 17.89 10.45
CA TYR A 58 6.74 17.54 11.01
C TYR A 58 7.84 17.85 9.99
N ALA A 59 8.87 18.56 10.45
CA ALA A 59 10.12 18.66 9.72
C ALA A 59 10.83 17.29 9.68
N ASP A 60 11.69 17.07 8.69
CA ASP A 60 12.37 15.78 8.50
C ASP A 60 13.17 15.39 9.78
N GLU A 61 13.68 16.38 10.52
CA GLU A 61 14.38 16.21 11.80
C GLU A 61 13.45 15.76 12.93
N GLU A 62 12.22 16.28 12.99
CA GLU A 62 11.22 15.92 14.00
C GLU A 62 10.71 14.50 13.78
N ILE A 63 10.51 14.10 12.52
CA ILE A 63 10.14 12.73 12.14
C ILE A 63 11.25 11.76 12.56
N ASN A 64 12.51 12.09 12.25
CA ASN A 64 13.64 11.25 12.57
C ASN A 64 13.84 11.13 14.10
N SER A 65 13.62 12.22 14.83
CA SER A 65 13.62 12.23 16.29
C SER A 65 12.50 11.36 16.87
N LEU A 66 11.28 11.42 16.35
CA LEU A 66 10.15 10.61 16.82
C LEU A 66 10.38 9.10 16.60
N VAL A 67 10.99 8.74 15.47
CA VAL A 67 11.32 7.34 15.14
C VAL A 67 12.44 6.81 16.03
N GLN A 68 13.43 7.64 16.35
CA GLN A 68 14.61 7.23 17.13
C GLN A 68 14.44 7.34 18.64
N ASN A 69 13.58 8.24 19.14
CA ASN A 69 13.39 8.50 20.56
C ASN A 69 12.21 7.77 21.19
N LYS A 70 11.62 6.76 20.52
CA LYS A 70 10.68 5.88 21.23
C LYS A 70 11.45 5.23 22.38
N PRO A 71 11.02 5.41 23.65
CA PRO A 71 11.62 4.64 24.73
C PRO A 71 11.42 3.17 24.37
N GLN A 72 12.51 2.44 24.36
CA GLN A 72 12.48 0.99 24.39
C GLN A 72 11.85 0.66 25.74
N ASP A 73 10.53 0.47 25.73
CA ASP A 73 9.79 -0.02 26.87
C ASP A 73 10.18 -1.49 27.04
N ASP A 74 11.35 -1.72 27.63
CA ASP A 74 11.83 -3.02 28.12
C ASP A 74 11.04 -3.44 29.38
N SER A 75 9.74 -3.15 29.41
CA SER A 75 8.84 -3.80 30.35
C SER A 75 8.66 -5.23 29.88
N ASP A 76 9.39 -6.16 30.52
CA ASP A 76 9.12 -7.59 30.60
C ASP A 76 7.63 -7.82 30.88
N LEU A 77 6.83 -7.87 29.81
CA LEU A 77 5.55 -8.54 29.77
C LEU A 77 5.81 -9.82 28.98
N GLU A 78 5.92 -10.93 29.70
CA GLU A 78 5.70 -12.25 29.14
C GLU A 78 4.28 -12.30 28.55
N GLU A 79 4.13 -11.79 27.34
CA GLU A 79 3.13 -12.26 26.41
C GLU A 79 3.81 -13.38 25.62
N THR A 80 3.85 -14.56 26.22
CA THR A 80 3.99 -15.82 25.49
C THR A 80 2.80 -15.97 24.56
N ASP A 81 2.86 -15.28 23.43
CA ASP A 81 2.24 -15.63 22.16
C ASP A 81 3.12 -15.01 21.06
N GLN A 82 4.40 -15.40 21.08
CA GLN A 82 5.21 -15.34 19.87
C GLN A 82 4.48 -16.22 18.85
N PRO A 83 3.88 -15.69 17.75
CA PRO A 83 3.52 -16.58 16.67
C PRO A 83 4.84 -17.21 16.26
N GLU A 84 4.93 -18.53 16.42
CA GLU A 84 6.06 -19.31 15.94
C GLU A 84 6.32 -18.81 14.51
N ASN A 85 7.39 -18.03 14.33
CA ASN A 85 7.65 -17.36 13.07
C ASN A 85 8.26 -18.40 12.14
N VAL A 86 7.49 -19.43 11.82
CA VAL A 86 7.82 -20.41 10.81
C VAL A 86 7.80 -19.66 9.50
N LEU A 87 8.91 -18.99 9.20
CA LEU A 87 9.16 -18.33 7.94
C LEU A 87 9.29 -19.45 6.91
N VAL A 88 8.15 -19.80 6.28
CA VAL A 88 8.11 -20.76 5.19
C VAL A 88 9.05 -20.25 4.11
N SER A 89 10.05 -21.05 3.75
CA SER A 89 11.01 -20.66 2.73
C SER A 89 10.31 -20.49 1.36
N HIS A 90 10.85 -19.67 0.46
CA HIS A 90 10.32 -19.55 -0.90
C HIS A 90 10.27 -20.90 -1.63
N SER A 91 11.26 -21.76 -1.41
CA SER A 91 11.29 -23.13 -1.96
C SER A 91 10.16 -24.01 -1.41
N GLU A 92 9.87 -23.90 -0.12
CA GLU A 92 8.81 -24.67 0.54
C GLU A 92 7.43 -24.17 0.13
N THR A 93 7.26 -22.85 0.01
CA THR A 93 6.05 -22.23 -0.55
C THR A 93 5.84 -22.68 -1.99
N ALA A 94 6.88 -22.64 -2.83
CA ALA A 94 6.80 -23.05 -4.24
C ALA A 94 6.42 -24.54 -4.38
N ASN A 95 7.04 -25.42 -3.59
CA ASN A 95 6.71 -26.85 -3.59
C ASN A 95 5.25 -27.09 -3.16
N THR A 96 4.80 -26.43 -2.10
CA THR A 96 3.42 -26.55 -1.61
C THR A 96 2.41 -26.09 -2.68
N LEU A 97 2.70 -24.95 -3.35
CA LEU A 97 1.87 -24.44 -4.44
C LEU A 97 1.88 -25.36 -5.67
N GLU A 98 2.99 -26.01 -5.98
CA GLU A 98 3.08 -26.99 -7.07
C GLU A 98 2.18 -28.21 -6.79
N ILE A 99 2.21 -28.72 -5.55
CA ILE A 99 1.35 -29.83 -5.13
C ILE A 99 -0.13 -29.43 -5.21
N ALA A 100 -0.48 -28.23 -4.73
CA ALA A 100 -1.84 -27.71 -4.80
C ALA A 100 -2.32 -27.51 -6.25
N LEU A 101 -1.47 -26.97 -7.13
CA LEU A 101 -1.79 -26.80 -8.54
C LEU A 101 -2.05 -28.17 -9.21
N ARG A 102 -1.21 -29.18 -8.93
CA ARG A 102 -1.40 -30.54 -9.46
C ARG A 102 -2.73 -31.15 -9.03
N TYR A 103 -3.16 -30.91 -7.79
CA TYR A 103 -4.46 -31.37 -7.31
C TYR A 103 -5.62 -30.69 -8.06
N ILE A 104 -5.54 -29.37 -8.24
CA ILE A 104 -6.57 -28.58 -8.94
C ILE A 104 -6.66 -28.99 -10.41
N GLU A 105 -5.52 -29.21 -11.07
CA GLU A 105 -5.45 -29.69 -12.46
C GLU A 105 -6.04 -31.11 -12.63
N GLN A 106 -5.94 -31.95 -11.60
CA GLN A 106 -6.57 -33.28 -11.58
C GLN A 106 -8.06 -33.23 -11.22
N SER A 107 -8.51 -32.17 -10.56
CA SER A 107 -9.90 -32.05 -10.15
C SER A 107 -10.78 -31.71 -11.36
N ASN A 108 -11.75 -32.57 -11.65
CA ASN A 108 -12.66 -32.38 -12.80
C ASN A 108 -13.64 -31.21 -12.63
N ASN A 109 -13.63 -30.57 -11.46
CA ASN A 109 -14.57 -29.51 -11.07
C ASN A 109 -13.89 -28.14 -10.94
N ALA A 110 -12.57 -28.04 -11.11
CA ALA A 110 -11.88 -26.75 -11.00
C ALA A 110 -12.12 -25.86 -12.23
N PRO A 111 -12.64 -24.65 -12.04
CA PRO A 111 -12.67 -23.62 -13.08
C PRO A 111 -11.27 -23.35 -13.66
N SER A 112 -11.22 -22.97 -14.94
CA SER A 112 -9.97 -22.55 -15.60
C SER A 112 -9.34 -21.30 -14.94
N THR A 113 -10.16 -20.45 -14.32
CA THR A 113 -9.71 -19.27 -13.57
C THR A 113 -8.83 -19.64 -12.38
N ASP A 114 -9.19 -20.71 -11.65
CA ASP A 114 -8.46 -21.14 -10.46
C ASP A 114 -7.08 -21.67 -10.83
N ASN A 115 -7.00 -22.41 -11.94
CA ASN A 115 -5.74 -22.84 -12.54
C ASN A 115 -4.85 -21.65 -12.95
N MET A 116 -5.44 -20.60 -13.54
CA MET A 116 -4.69 -19.38 -13.89
C MET A 116 -4.16 -18.65 -12.65
N PHE A 117 -4.96 -18.53 -11.60
CA PHE A 117 -4.54 -17.88 -10.35
C PHE A 117 -3.42 -18.66 -9.64
N MET A 118 -3.56 -19.98 -9.54
CA MET A 118 -2.55 -20.82 -8.88
C MET A 118 -1.21 -20.81 -9.63
N ARG A 119 -1.23 -20.80 -10.96
CA ARG A 119 -0.02 -20.63 -11.79
C ARG A 119 0.66 -19.28 -11.57
N ARG A 120 -0.12 -18.20 -11.42
CA ARG A 120 0.40 -16.87 -11.12
C ARG A 120 1.08 -16.83 -9.76
N TRP A 121 0.45 -17.40 -8.72
CA TRP A 121 1.02 -17.47 -7.38
C TRP A 121 2.31 -18.30 -7.35
N LEU A 122 2.34 -19.45 -8.04
CA LEU A 122 3.53 -20.27 -8.17
C LEU A 122 4.68 -19.50 -8.86
N ASN A 123 4.37 -18.74 -9.91
CA ASN A 123 5.36 -17.90 -10.58
C ASN A 123 5.94 -16.82 -9.66
N ILE A 124 5.11 -16.14 -8.88
CA ILE A 124 5.56 -15.13 -7.90
C ILE A 124 6.45 -15.76 -6.83
N ALA A 125 6.02 -16.90 -6.26
CA ALA A 125 6.80 -17.62 -5.26
C ALA A 125 8.15 -18.11 -5.80
N SER A 126 8.21 -18.46 -7.10
CA SER A 126 9.44 -18.90 -7.78
C SER A 126 10.34 -17.75 -8.24
N THR A 127 9.78 -16.55 -8.47
CA THR A 127 10.48 -15.40 -9.09
C THR A 127 11.23 -14.53 -8.07
N SER A 128 11.17 -14.85 -6.77
CA SER A 128 12.02 -14.21 -5.75
C SER A 128 13.54 -14.44 -5.97
N ARG A 129 13.93 -15.17 -7.01
CA ARG A 129 15.32 -15.38 -7.45
C ARG A 129 15.90 -14.33 -8.42
N ILE A 130 15.16 -13.29 -8.83
CA ILE A 130 15.71 -12.25 -9.73
C ILE A 130 15.63 -10.85 -9.13
N PRO A 131 16.52 -10.47 -8.21
CA PRO A 131 16.96 -9.09 -8.12
C PRO A 131 18.04 -8.86 -9.18
N SER A 132 17.87 -7.89 -10.09
CA SER A 132 18.93 -7.22 -10.91
C SER A 132 18.85 -7.21 -12.45
N LEU A 133 17.73 -7.49 -13.13
CA LEU A 133 17.68 -7.37 -14.60
C LEU A 133 16.68 -6.34 -15.17
N CYS A 134 16.51 -5.21 -14.49
CA CYS A 134 15.83 -4.03 -15.05
C CYS A 134 16.62 -2.73 -14.79
N GLN A 135 17.93 -2.75 -15.03
CA GLN A 135 18.66 -1.53 -15.37
C GLN A 135 19.52 -1.81 -16.59
N THR A 136 19.05 -1.40 -17.76
CA THR A 136 19.93 -1.10 -18.88
C THR A 136 19.45 0.20 -19.50
N ASN A 137 19.99 1.28 -18.95
CA ASN A 137 20.05 2.57 -19.63
C ASN A 137 20.79 2.36 -20.97
N PHE A 138 20.06 2.33 -22.08
CA PHE A 138 20.63 2.47 -23.42
C PHE A 138 19.73 3.39 -24.25
N PHE A 139 19.68 4.66 -23.86
CA PHE A 139 19.36 5.74 -24.79
C PHE A 139 20.42 6.82 -24.64
N THR A 140 21.43 6.77 -25.49
CA THR A 140 22.27 7.94 -25.79
C THR A 140 21.58 8.74 -26.89
N PRO A 141 21.34 10.06 -26.72
CA PRO A 141 20.89 10.90 -27.81
C PRO A 141 22.07 11.11 -28.77
N LYS A 142 21.83 10.85 -30.05
CA LYS A 142 22.78 11.11 -31.13
C LYS A 142 22.84 12.63 -31.37
N GLU A 143 24.02 13.22 -31.16
CA GLU A 143 24.33 14.58 -31.60
C GLU A 143 24.00 14.74 -33.10
N ARG A 144 23.25 15.80 -33.41
CA ARG A 144 23.38 16.53 -34.67
C ARG A 144 22.88 17.96 -34.52
#